data_AF-A0A520ZWV9-F1
#
_entry.id   AF-A0A520ZWV9-F1
#
_cell.length_a   1.000
_cell.length_b   1.000
_cell.length_c   1.000
_cell.angle_alpha   90.00
_cell.angle_beta   90.00
_cell.angle_gamma   90.00
#
_symmetry.space_group_name_H-M   'P 1'
#
loop_
_entity.id
_entity.type
_entity.pdbx_description
1 polymer ?
#
loop_
_entity_poly.entity_id
_entity_poly.type
_entity_poly.pdbx_seq_one_letter_code
_entity_poly.pdbx_strand_id
1 'polypeptide(L)'
;TFVKQELSARLKEELHRVYGLKTDMRDYSISPEAIGARSLKNTCLDYLLSARQADERILAMAENQYYQATNMTDQIGVLTVITHLNTTLRDELFSHFQNKWREQPLVMDKWFSMQALSSAEDTFDRVKQLLDHPSFSIKNPNKVRALVGAFCQNHVHFNHLSGRGYDFLVDIILQLDDLNPQIAARMANPLISWKRYEKTRQDLMVGSLERLREKRDLSRDVYEIVNRGLIKS
;
A
#
# COMPACT_ATOMS: atom_id res chain seq x y z
N THR A 1 -12.13 -9.10 -2.38
CA THR A 1 -13.49 -8.48 -2.33
C THR A 1 -14.53 -9.52 -2.72
N PHE A 2 -15.81 -9.33 -2.37
CA PHE A 2 -16.90 -10.25 -2.73
C PHE A 2 -16.96 -10.55 -4.24
N VAL A 3 -16.96 -9.52 -5.09
CA VAL A 3 -16.99 -9.69 -6.55
C VAL A 3 -15.80 -10.50 -7.06
N LYS A 4 -14.59 -10.21 -6.57
CA LYS A 4 -13.39 -10.98 -6.94
C LYS A 4 -13.51 -12.45 -6.52
N GLN A 5 -14.03 -12.72 -5.32
CA GLN A 5 -14.28 -14.08 -4.82
C GLN A 5 -15.25 -14.85 -5.72
N GLU A 6 -16.37 -14.22 -6.11
CA GLU A 6 -17.37 -14.86 -6.97
C GLU A 6 -16.84 -15.12 -8.38
N LEU A 7 -16.08 -14.18 -8.95
CA LEU A 7 -15.42 -14.36 -10.25
C LEU A 7 -14.37 -15.46 -10.20
N SER A 8 -13.56 -15.49 -9.14
CA SER A 8 -12.56 -16.54 -8.92
C SER A 8 -13.19 -17.93 -8.87
N ALA A 9 -14.30 -18.08 -8.15
CA ALA A 9 -15.01 -19.35 -8.03
C ALA A 9 -15.64 -19.80 -9.37
N ARG A 10 -16.25 -18.88 -10.11
CA ARG A 10 -16.95 -19.20 -11.36
C ARG A 10 -16.03 -19.40 -12.57
N LEU A 11 -14.88 -18.75 -12.58
CA LEU A 11 -13.93 -18.75 -13.70
C LEU A 11 -12.63 -19.50 -13.36
N LYS A 12 -12.64 -20.36 -12.33
CA LYS A 12 -11.43 -20.98 -11.80
C LYS A 12 -10.62 -21.68 -12.90
N GLU A 13 -11.27 -22.50 -13.71
CA GLU A 13 -10.62 -23.28 -14.78
C GLU A 13 -10.07 -22.37 -15.88
N GLU A 14 -10.84 -21.36 -16.30
CA GLU A 14 -10.39 -20.38 -17.30
C GLU A 14 -9.20 -19.56 -16.80
N LEU A 15 -9.22 -19.15 -15.53
CA LEU A 15 -8.13 -18.41 -14.90
C LEU A 15 -6.86 -19.25 -14.82
N HIS A 16 -6.96 -20.53 -14.43
CA HIS A 16 -5.82 -21.46 -14.44
C HIS A 16 -5.27 -21.66 -15.86
N ARG A 17 -6.16 -21.86 -16.84
CA ARG A 17 -5.77 -22.04 -18.25
C ARG A 17 -5.03 -20.81 -18.78
N VAL A 18 -5.58 -19.61 -18.59
CA VAL A 18 -4.97 -18.37 -19.07
C VAL A 18 -3.65 -18.08 -18.36
N TYR A 19 -3.57 -18.34 -17.05
CA TYR A 19 -2.33 -18.26 -16.29
C TYR A 19 -1.24 -19.17 -16.87
N GLY A 20 -1.58 -20.44 -17.14
CA GLY A 20 -0.66 -21.44 -17.69
C GLY A 20 -0.12 -21.08 -19.07
N LEU A 21 -0.97 -20.53 -19.96
CA LEU A 21 -0.58 -20.12 -21.32
C LEU A 21 0.51 -19.04 -21.36
N LYS A 22 0.75 -18.32 -20.26
CA LYS A 22 1.75 -17.26 -20.16
C LYS A 22 2.98 -17.66 -19.37
N THR A 23 3.22 -18.96 -19.20
CA THR A 23 4.39 -19.50 -18.47
C THR A 23 5.67 -19.53 -19.31
N ASP A 24 5.55 -19.53 -20.64
CA ASP A 24 6.70 -19.72 -21.56
C ASP A 24 7.44 -18.45 -21.98
N MET A 25 7.11 -17.28 -21.42
CA MET A 25 7.91 -16.07 -21.65
C MET A 25 9.16 -16.07 -20.77
N ARG A 26 10.13 -16.92 -21.12
CA ARG A 26 11.37 -17.11 -20.35
C ARG A 26 12.33 -15.91 -20.46
N ASP A 27 12.27 -15.19 -21.56
CA ASP A 27 13.12 -14.02 -21.78
C ASP A 27 12.39 -12.73 -21.39
N TYR A 28 13.02 -11.94 -20.53
CA TYR A 28 12.49 -10.63 -20.15
C TYR A 28 12.49 -9.69 -21.37
N SER A 29 11.32 -9.21 -21.73
CA SER A 29 11.12 -8.22 -22.79
C SER A 29 10.26 -7.06 -22.30
N ILE A 30 10.60 -5.85 -22.73
CA ILE A 30 9.81 -4.62 -22.49
C ILE A 30 8.81 -4.33 -23.60
N SER A 31 8.59 -5.26 -24.54
CA SER A 31 7.59 -5.07 -25.59
C SER A 31 6.17 -4.95 -25.01
N PRO A 32 5.26 -4.22 -25.69
CA PRO A 32 3.87 -4.10 -25.25
C PRO A 32 3.20 -5.47 -25.02
N GLU A 33 3.48 -6.45 -25.86
CA GLU A 33 2.93 -7.81 -25.78
C GLU A 33 3.44 -8.54 -24.53
N ALA A 34 4.73 -8.41 -24.22
CA ALA A 34 5.33 -9.01 -23.03
C ALA A 34 4.81 -8.34 -21.75
N ILE A 35 4.65 -7.01 -21.74
CA ILE A 35 4.04 -6.27 -20.63
C ILE A 35 2.58 -6.71 -20.42
N GLY A 36 1.80 -6.79 -21.50
CA GLY A 36 0.39 -7.21 -21.45
C GLY A 36 0.24 -8.64 -20.94
N ALA A 37 1.09 -9.56 -21.39
CA ALA A 37 1.07 -10.93 -20.93
C ALA A 37 1.43 -11.09 -19.44
N ARG A 38 2.41 -10.33 -18.93
CA ARG A 38 2.71 -10.28 -17.47
C ARG A 38 1.54 -9.72 -16.67
N SER A 39 0.97 -8.61 -17.14
CA SER A 39 -0.18 -7.97 -16.50
C SER A 39 -1.38 -8.93 -16.41
N LEU A 40 -1.68 -9.64 -17.50
CA LEU A 40 -2.74 -10.65 -17.53
C LEU A 40 -2.44 -11.81 -16.57
N LYS A 41 -1.20 -12.32 -16.56
CA LYS A 41 -0.81 -13.41 -15.65
C LYS A 41 -0.97 -13.02 -14.18
N ASN A 42 -0.53 -11.82 -13.80
CA ASN A 42 -0.71 -11.28 -12.45
C ASN A 42 -2.18 -11.07 -12.10
N THR A 43 -2.99 -10.63 -13.06
CA THR A 43 -4.44 -10.48 -12.88
C THR A 43 -5.10 -11.84 -12.62
N CYS A 44 -4.75 -12.87 -13.39
CA CYS A 44 -5.26 -14.22 -13.14
C CYS A 44 -4.86 -14.71 -11.74
N LEU A 45 -3.60 -14.51 -11.34
CA LEU A 45 -3.11 -14.89 -10.02
C LEU A 45 -3.88 -14.17 -8.89
N ASP A 46 -4.17 -12.88 -9.06
CA ASP A 46 -4.96 -12.07 -8.13
C ASP A 46 -6.39 -12.58 -7.92
N TYR A 47 -7.08 -12.96 -9.00
CA TYR A 47 -8.38 -13.61 -8.88
C TYR A 47 -8.26 -14.97 -8.19
N LEU A 48 -7.32 -15.82 -8.61
CA LEU A 48 -7.13 -17.15 -8.04
C LEU A 48 -6.83 -17.10 -6.54
N LEU A 49 -5.99 -16.17 -6.09
CA LEU A 49 -5.66 -15.95 -4.68
C LEU A 49 -6.77 -15.26 -3.89
N SER A 50 -7.73 -14.61 -4.55
CA SER A 50 -8.89 -14.01 -3.90
C SER A 50 -9.94 -15.02 -3.46
N ALA A 51 -9.82 -16.32 -3.80
CA ALA A 51 -10.78 -17.35 -3.42
C ALA A 51 -10.95 -17.44 -1.89
N ARG A 52 -12.17 -17.80 -1.42
CA ARG A 52 -12.53 -17.79 0.02
C ARG A 52 -11.66 -18.69 0.89
N GLN A 53 -11.01 -19.68 0.31
CA GLN A 53 -9.99 -20.50 0.95
C GLN A 53 -8.72 -20.39 0.13
N ALA A 54 -7.60 -20.10 0.79
CA ALA A 54 -6.30 -20.11 0.17
C ALA A 54 -5.96 -21.56 -0.19
N ASP A 55 -6.19 -21.91 -1.45
CA ASP A 55 -5.78 -23.18 -2.02
C ASP A 55 -4.25 -23.21 -2.01
N GLU A 56 -3.64 -24.12 -1.23
CA GLU A 56 -2.18 -24.27 -1.10
C GLU A 56 -1.51 -24.40 -2.47
N ARG A 57 -2.21 -24.98 -3.46
CA ARG A 57 -1.70 -25.09 -4.84
C ARG A 57 -1.56 -23.72 -5.49
N ILE A 58 -2.48 -22.80 -5.26
CA ILE A 58 -2.44 -21.44 -5.79
C ILE A 58 -1.35 -20.63 -5.08
N LEU A 59 -1.14 -20.83 -3.78
CA LEU A 59 0.00 -20.24 -3.06
C LEU A 59 1.34 -20.75 -3.63
N ALA A 60 1.46 -22.05 -3.87
CA ALA A 60 2.64 -22.63 -4.52
C ALA A 60 2.86 -22.09 -5.95
N MET A 61 1.79 -21.79 -6.70
CA MET A 61 1.90 -21.11 -7.99
C MET A 61 2.48 -19.69 -7.85
N ALA A 62 2.01 -18.93 -6.86
CA ALA A 62 2.53 -17.59 -6.59
C ALA A 62 4.02 -17.63 -6.21
N GLU A 63 4.37 -18.55 -5.30
CA GLU A 63 5.76 -18.79 -4.89
C GLU A 63 6.64 -19.16 -6.09
N ASN A 64 6.21 -20.13 -6.89
CA ASN A 64 6.95 -20.56 -8.07
C ASN A 64 7.16 -19.39 -9.05
N GLN A 65 6.12 -18.61 -9.33
CA GLN A 65 6.24 -17.43 -10.19
C GLN A 65 7.24 -16.41 -9.64
N TYR A 66 7.26 -16.20 -8.33
CA TYR A 66 8.17 -15.25 -7.69
C TYR A 66 9.63 -15.69 -7.79
N TYR A 67 9.92 -16.97 -7.55
CA TYR A 67 11.31 -17.48 -7.58
C TYR A 67 11.82 -17.73 -9.01
N GLN A 68 10.94 -18.03 -9.95
CA GLN A 68 11.29 -18.16 -11.38
C GLN A 68 11.42 -16.80 -12.08
N ALA A 69 10.94 -15.72 -11.46
CA ALA A 69 11.09 -14.37 -12.01
C ALA A 69 12.56 -13.97 -12.16
N THR A 70 12.96 -13.66 -13.39
CA THR A 70 14.33 -13.23 -13.72
C THR A 70 14.57 -11.73 -13.51
N ASN A 71 13.51 -10.97 -13.22
CA ASN A 71 13.54 -9.51 -13.12
C ASN A 71 12.64 -9.01 -11.97
N MET A 72 12.89 -7.78 -11.52
CA MET A 72 12.16 -7.15 -10.42
C MET A 72 10.67 -6.95 -10.73
N THR A 73 10.31 -6.62 -11.98
CA THR A 73 8.92 -6.32 -12.36
C THR A 73 8.01 -7.52 -12.11
N ASP A 74 8.47 -8.72 -12.43
CA ASP A 74 7.72 -9.95 -12.19
C ASP A 74 7.61 -10.30 -10.71
N GLN A 75 8.69 -10.12 -9.94
CA GLN A 75 8.66 -10.29 -8.48
C GLN A 75 7.66 -9.34 -7.81
N ILE A 76 7.67 -8.06 -8.21
CA ILE A 76 6.71 -7.05 -7.73
C ILE A 76 5.28 -7.42 -8.12
N GLY A 77 5.07 -8.00 -9.30
CA GLY A 77 3.77 -8.51 -9.74
C GLY A 77 3.17 -9.49 -8.74
N VAL A 78 3.96 -10.48 -8.30
CA VAL A 78 3.51 -11.45 -7.29
C VAL A 78 3.31 -10.78 -5.92
N LEU A 79 4.26 -9.94 -5.49
CA LEU A 79 4.17 -9.26 -4.19
C LEU A 79 2.93 -8.36 -4.08
N THR A 80 2.57 -7.67 -5.16
CA THR A 80 1.37 -6.82 -5.23
C THR A 80 0.09 -7.62 -5.02
N VAL A 81 0.08 -8.89 -5.41
CA VAL A 81 -1.07 -9.77 -5.20
C VAL A 81 -1.08 -10.33 -3.77
N ILE A 82 0.04 -10.93 -3.35
CA ILE A 82 0.11 -11.64 -2.08
C ILE A 82 0.05 -10.70 -0.87
N THR A 83 0.38 -9.41 -1.04
CA THR A 83 0.35 -8.40 0.04
C THR A 83 -1.00 -8.36 0.77
N HIS A 84 -2.10 -8.63 0.06
CA HIS A 84 -3.47 -8.57 0.56
C HIS A 84 -3.87 -9.78 1.42
N LEU A 85 -3.05 -10.83 1.45
CA LEU A 85 -3.31 -12.05 2.20
C LEU A 85 -2.62 -12.01 3.57
N ASN A 86 -3.10 -12.81 4.52
CA ASN A 86 -2.40 -13.03 5.79
C ASN A 86 -1.87 -14.47 5.82
N THR A 87 -0.72 -14.69 5.17
CA THR A 87 -0.09 -16.01 5.04
C THR A 87 1.41 -15.94 5.35
N THR A 88 1.98 -17.04 5.82
CA THR A 88 3.44 -17.16 6.04
C THR A 88 4.22 -16.88 4.76
N LEU A 89 3.73 -17.37 3.61
CA LEU A 89 4.36 -17.12 2.31
C LEU A 89 4.47 -15.62 1.99
N ARG A 90 3.47 -14.78 2.34
CA ARG A 90 3.59 -13.33 2.18
C ARG A 90 4.84 -12.82 2.89
N ASP A 91 5.01 -13.18 4.15
CA ASP A 91 6.10 -12.67 4.98
C ASP A 91 7.46 -13.16 4.50
N GLU A 92 7.53 -14.42 4.04
CA GLU A 92 8.72 -15.00 3.42
C GLU A 92 9.11 -14.27 2.13
N LEU A 93 8.17 -14.05 1.20
CA LEU A 93 8.46 -13.38 -0.07
C LEU A 93 8.83 -11.91 0.13
N PHE A 94 8.18 -11.20 1.05
CA PHE A 94 8.55 -9.82 1.40
C PHE A 94 9.94 -9.77 2.06
N SER A 95 10.28 -10.76 2.90
CA SER A 95 11.58 -10.88 3.56
C SER A 95 12.71 -11.20 2.57
N HIS A 96 12.47 -12.14 1.65
CA HIS A 96 13.41 -12.44 0.59
C HIS A 96 13.64 -11.23 -0.32
N PHE A 97 12.56 -10.51 -0.68
CA PHE A 97 12.66 -9.33 -1.54
C PHE A 97 13.48 -8.21 -0.91
N GLN A 98 13.24 -7.88 0.37
CA GLN A 98 14.04 -6.86 1.05
C GLN A 98 15.51 -7.25 1.11
N ASN A 99 15.83 -8.51 1.44
CA ASN A 99 17.22 -8.95 1.57
C ASN A 99 17.99 -8.82 0.25
N LYS A 100 17.31 -9.10 -0.86
CA LYS A 100 17.87 -8.96 -2.21
C LYS A 100 18.03 -7.51 -2.65
N TRP A 101 17.08 -6.63 -2.30
CA TRP A 101 16.98 -5.28 -2.87
C TRP A 101 17.22 -4.12 -1.89
N ARG A 102 17.62 -4.39 -0.64
CA ARG A 102 17.80 -3.37 0.42
C ARG A 102 18.71 -2.21 0.05
N GLU A 103 19.74 -2.47 -0.76
CA GLU A 103 20.70 -1.46 -1.23
C GLU A 103 20.19 -0.63 -2.41
N GLN A 104 18.95 -0.86 -2.87
CA GLN A 104 18.32 -0.12 -3.98
C GLN A 104 17.15 0.71 -3.45
N PRO A 105 17.37 2.00 -3.10
CA PRO A 105 16.39 2.80 -2.37
C PRO A 105 15.03 2.92 -3.06
N LEU A 106 15.00 3.08 -4.39
CA LEU A 106 13.77 3.21 -5.18
C LEU A 106 12.97 1.90 -5.26
N VAL A 107 13.65 0.75 -5.15
CA VAL A 107 13.01 -0.56 -5.10
C VAL A 107 12.38 -0.77 -3.72
N MET A 108 13.10 -0.37 -2.66
CA MET A 108 12.55 -0.38 -1.31
C MET A 108 11.36 0.56 -1.14
N ASP A 109 11.28 1.68 -1.89
CA ASP A 109 10.07 2.52 -1.88
C ASP A 109 8.84 1.74 -2.37
N LYS A 110 8.97 0.94 -3.44
CA LYS A 110 7.88 0.07 -3.92
C LYS A 110 7.52 -0.99 -2.88
N TRP A 111 8.52 -1.54 -2.20
CA TRP A 111 8.32 -2.52 -1.12
C TRP A 111 7.54 -1.95 0.07
N PHE A 112 7.81 -0.71 0.48
CA PHE A 112 7.00 -0.01 1.49
C PHE A 112 5.58 0.24 0.99
N SER A 113 5.41 0.74 -0.23
CA SER A 113 4.09 1.09 -0.77
C SER A 113 3.17 -0.12 -0.93
N MET A 114 3.69 -1.27 -1.37
CA MET A 114 2.88 -2.50 -1.48
C MET A 114 2.32 -2.96 -0.13
N GLN A 115 3.09 -2.81 0.95
CA GLN A 115 2.62 -3.15 2.30
C GLN A 115 1.62 -2.12 2.81
N ALA A 116 1.89 -0.83 2.60
CA ALA A 116 1.01 0.26 3.03
C ALA A 116 -0.37 0.26 2.34
N LEU A 117 -0.44 -0.22 1.10
CA LEU A 117 -1.65 -0.33 0.29
C LEU A 117 -2.41 -1.65 0.49
N SER A 118 -1.90 -2.56 1.33
CA SER A 118 -2.55 -3.85 1.56
C SER A 118 -3.93 -3.70 2.19
N SER A 119 -4.84 -4.62 1.87
CA SER A 119 -6.16 -4.71 2.50
C SER A 119 -6.20 -5.75 3.62
N ALA A 120 -5.06 -6.35 3.97
CA ALA A 120 -4.97 -7.34 5.02
C ALA A 120 -5.23 -6.68 6.38
N GLU A 121 -5.90 -7.37 7.30
CA GLU A 121 -6.35 -6.80 8.57
C GLU A 121 -5.21 -6.22 9.42
N ASP A 122 -4.01 -6.80 9.32
CA ASP A 122 -2.78 -6.44 10.03
C ASP A 122 -2.03 -5.24 9.41
N THR A 123 -2.52 -4.67 8.30
CA THR A 123 -1.82 -3.61 7.55
C THR A 123 -1.45 -2.40 8.40
N PHE A 124 -2.33 -1.94 9.29
CA PHE A 124 -2.05 -0.78 10.13
C PHE A 124 -0.88 -1.03 11.07
N ASP A 125 -0.87 -2.18 11.75
CA ASP A 125 0.18 -2.53 12.70
C ASP A 125 1.52 -2.72 11.98
N ARG A 126 1.47 -3.30 10.79
CA ARG A 126 2.65 -3.43 9.92
C ARG A 126 3.19 -2.08 9.47
N VAL A 127 2.34 -1.13 9.05
CA VAL A 127 2.78 0.23 8.68
C VAL A 127 3.46 0.93 9.85
N LYS A 128 2.94 0.77 11.08
CA LYS A 128 3.60 1.31 12.28
C LYS A 128 4.98 0.68 12.50
N GLN A 129 5.10 -0.64 12.41
CA GLN A 129 6.39 -1.32 12.54
C GLN A 129 7.40 -0.88 11.47
N LEU A 130 6.93 -0.60 10.25
CA LEU A 130 7.78 -0.17 9.14
C LEU A 130 8.39 1.24 9.33
N LEU A 131 7.89 2.05 10.26
CA LEU A 131 8.53 3.32 10.64
C LEU A 131 9.90 3.11 11.29
N ASP A 132 10.11 1.98 11.96
CA ASP A 132 11.38 1.63 12.61
C ASP A 132 12.30 0.80 11.69
N HIS A 133 11.87 0.56 10.45
CA HIS A 133 12.64 -0.25 9.52
C HIS A 133 13.96 0.45 9.13
N PRO A 134 15.11 -0.27 9.05
CA PRO A 134 16.41 0.35 8.74
C PRO A 134 16.48 1.11 7.41
N SER A 135 15.67 0.70 6.43
CA SER A 135 15.57 1.38 5.13
C SER A 135 14.56 2.53 5.09
N PHE A 136 13.86 2.81 6.20
CA PHE A 136 12.96 3.95 6.35
C PHE A 136 13.68 5.11 7.06
N SER A 137 13.39 6.32 6.63
CA SER A 137 13.85 7.53 7.32
C SER A 137 12.83 8.62 7.10
N ILE A 138 12.28 9.17 8.19
CA ILE A 138 11.31 10.26 8.12
C ILE A 138 11.90 11.55 7.52
N LYS A 139 13.23 11.70 7.58
CA LYS A 139 13.95 12.83 6.95
C LYS A 139 13.99 12.73 5.43
N ASN A 140 13.71 11.55 4.85
CA ASN A 140 13.69 11.33 3.41
C ASN A 140 12.25 11.45 2.87
N PRO A 141 11.92 12.50 2.08
CA PRO A 141 10.58 12.70 1.54
C PRO A 141 10.05 11.54 0.70
N ASN A 142 10.95 10.81 0.02
CA ASN A 142 10.55 9.64 -0.78
C ASN A 142 10.09 8.49 0.11
N LYS A 143 10.77 8.25 1.24
CA LYS A 143 10.39 7.22 2.21
C LYS A 143 9.06 7.55 2.90
N VAL A 144 8.88 8.80 3.31
CA VAL A 144 7.60 9.29 3.88
C VAL A 144 6.46 9.06 2.89
N ARG A 145 6.64 9.45 1.62
CA ARG A 145 5.63 9.23 0.59
C ARG A 145 5.35 7.75 0.34
N ALA A 146 6.41 6.93 0.27
CA ALA A 146 6.33 5.52 -0.04
C ALA A 146 5.61 4.70 1.04
N LEU A 147 5.71 5.08 2.31
CA LEU A 147 5.04 4.40 3.41
C LEU A 147 3.78 5.14 3.88
N VAL A 148 3.95 6.35 4.45
CA VAL A 148 2.85 7.12 5.05
C VAL A 148 1.90 7.64 3.98
N GLY A 149 2.43 8.24 2.92
CA GLY A 149 1.62 8.75 1.82
C GLY A 149 0.80 7.64 1.13
N ALA A 150 1.41 6.48 0.92
CA ALA A 150 0.74 5.29 0.39
C ALA A 150 -0.34 4.77 1.35
N PHE A 151 -0.07 4.73 2.67
CA PHE A 151 -1.07 4.35 3.66
C PHE A 151 -2.29 5.27 3.65
N CYS A 152 -2.11 6.59 3.43
CA CYS A 152 -3.24 7.51 3.30
C CYS A 152 -4.14 7.23 2.08
N GLN A 153 -3.64 6.55 1.04
CA GLN A 153 -4.44 6.10 -0.10
C GLN A 153 -5.18 4.78 0.18
N ASN A 154 -4.81 4.08 1.25
CA ASN A 154 -5.47 2.86 1.67
C ASN A 154 -6.74 3.19 2.45
N HIS A 155 -7.84 3.43 1.73
CA HIS A 155 -9.11 3.85 2.32
C HIS A 155 -9.68 2.87 3.35
N VAL A 156 -9.38 1.58 3.26
CA VAL A 156 -9.87 0.57 4.24
C VAL A 156 -9.27 0.83 5.62
N HIS A 157 -7.96 1.11 5.68
CA HIS A 157 -7.24 1.26 6.94
C HIS A 157 -7.08 2.71 7.39
N PHE A 158 -6.84 3.64 6.47
CA PHE A 158 -6.72 5.07 6.81
C PHE A 158 -8.04 5.62 7.32
N ASN A 159 -9.13 5.34 6.60
CA ASN A 159 -10.47 5.71 7.02
C ASN A 159 -11.09 4.62 7.89
N HIS A 160 -10.37 4.06 8.86
CA HIS A 160 -10.99 3.12 9.81
C HIS A 160 -11.89 3.87 10.81
N LEU A 161 -13.03 3.29 11.22
CA LEU A 161 -13.99 3.97 12.13
C LEU A 161 -13.43 4.29 13.52
N SER A 162 -12.37 3.60 13.92
CA SER A 162 -11.69 3.90 15.19
C SER A 162 -10.87 5.20 15.17
N GLY A 163 -10.73 5.88 14.02
CA GLY A 163 -9.91 7.09 13.90
C GLY A 163 -8.39 6.87 13.84
N ARG A 164 -7.91 5.65 14.11
CA ARG A 164 -6.49 5.31 14.26
C ARG A 164 -5.59 5.73 13.08
N GLY A 165 -6.13 5.74 11.86
CA GLY A 165 -5.39 6.16 10.67
C GLY A 165 -5.16 7.68 10.62
N TYR A 166 -6.12 8.46 11.12
CA TYR A 166 -6.02 9.90 11.22
C TYR A 166 -5.09 10.31 12.36
N ASP A 167 -5.21 9.68 13.53
CA ASP A 167 -4.32 9.92 14.67
C ASP A 167 -2.86 9.66 14.30
N PHE A 168 -2.60 8.52 13.64
CA PHE A 168 -1.30 8.16 13.09
C PHE A 168 -0.75 9.25 12.16
N LEU A 169 -1.56 9.74 11.23
CA LEU A 169 -1.13 10.77 10.29
C LEU A 169 -0.85 12.11 11.00
N VAL A 170 -1.66 12.48 12.00
CA VAL A 170 -1.41 13.70 12.81
C VAL A 170 -0.07 13.61 13.51
N ASP A 171 0.24 12.49 14.15
CA ASP A 171 1.52 12.30 14.85
C ASP A 171 2.71 12.45 13.89
N ILE A 172 2.60 11.86 12.69
CA ILE A 172 3.62 12.01 11.64
C ILE A 172 3.72 13.45 11.14
N ILE A 173 2.61 14.15 10.92
CA ILE A 173 2.62 15.56 10.48
C ILE A 173 3.29 16.43 11.53
N LEU A 174 2.98 16.25 12.82
CA LEU A 174 3.60 17.01 13.91
C LEU A 174 5.12 16.80 13.93
N GLN A 175 5.58 15.57 13.76
CA GLN A 175 7.01 15.27 13.67
C GLN A 175 7.66 15.86 12.42
N LEU A 176 6.98 15.81 11.27
CA LEU A 176 7.46 16.37 10.02
C LEU A 176 7.47 17.89 10.03
N ASP A 177 6.58 18.54 10.78
CA ASP A 177 6.48 19.99 10.83
C ASP A 177 7.78 20.63 11.33
N ASP A 178 8.43 20.00 12.30
CA ASP A 178 9.72 20.46 12.85
C ASP A 178 10.91 20.17 11.90
N LEU A 179 10.78 19.15 11.04
CA LEU A 179 11.87 18.68 10.17
C LEU A 179 11.80 19.25 8.75
N ASN A 180 10.58 19.32 8.20
CA ASN A 180 10.27 19.70 6.83
C ASN A 180 8.79 20.13 6.71
N PRO A 181 8.46 21.40 7.07
CA PRO A 181 7.13 21.99 6.96
C PRO A 181 6.40 21.74 5.64
N GLN A 182 7.13 21.79 4.51
CA GLN A 182 6.53 21.61 3.18
C GLN A 182 6.03 20.18 2.96
N ILE A 183 6.73 19.18 3.50
CA ILE A 183 6.28 17.78 3.44
C ILE A 183 5.13 17.56 4.42
N ALA A 184 5.22 18.11 5.63
CA ALA A 184 4.12 18.07 6.60
C ALA A 184 2.82 18.63 6.01
N ALA A 185 2.88 19.79 5.37
CA ALA A 185 1.73 20.42 4.72
C ALA A 185 1.12 19.55 3.60
N ARG A 186 1.96 18.92 2.77
CA ARG A 186 1.49 17.97 1.75
C ARG A 186 0.82 16.74 2.36
N MET A 187 1.33 16.25 3.50
CA MET A 187 0.77 15.10 4.22
C MET A 187 -0.56 15.43 4.90
N ALA A 188 -0.91 16.69 5.13
CA ALA A 188 -2.22 17.09 5.66
C ALA A 188 -3.37 16.99 4.63
N ASN A 189 -3.07 16.90 3.33
CA ASN A 189 -4.08 16.87 2.25
C ASN A 189 -5.16 15.76 2.36
N PRO A 190 -4.87 14.54 2.83
CA PRO A 190 -5.89 13.52 3.04
C PRO A 190 -6.97 13.96 4.05
N LEU A 191 -6.60 14.72 5.09
CA LEU A 191 -7.53 15.18 6.13
C LEU A 191 -8.45 16.31 5.64
N ILE A 192 -7.98 17.18 4.74
CA ILE A 192 -8.83 18.28 4.21
C ILE A 192 -9.92 17.80 3.24
N SER A 193 -9.90 16.53 2.84
CA SER A 193 -10.90 15.92 1.97
C SER A 193 -12.16 15.44 2.71
N TRP A 194 -12.29 15.78 4.00
CA TRP A 194 -13.34 15.29 4.90
C TRP A 194 -14.77 15.46 4.38
N LYS A 195 -15.06 16.55 3.66
CA LYS A 195 -16.41 16.85 3.12
C LYS A 195 -17.01 15.74 2.23
N ARG A 196 -16.18 14.84 1.69
CA ARG A 196 -16.62 13.73 0.83
C ARG A 196 -17.10 12.49 1.60
N TYR A 197 -16.89 12.46 2.91
CA TYR A 197 -17.19 11.32 3.74
C TYR A 197 -18.48 11.51 4.55
N GLU A 198 -18.98 10.44 5.14
CA GLU A 198 -20.09 10.44 6.07
C GLU A 198 -19.72 11.13 7.41
N LYS A 199 -20.75 11.59 8.13
CA LYS A 199 -20.62 12.45 9.32
C LYS A 199 -19.58 11.99 10.34
N THR A 200 -19.56 10.71 10.69
CA THR A 200 -18.61 10.16 11.66
C THR A 200 -17.16 10.39 11.24
N ARG A 201 -16.83 10.17 9.96
CA ARG A 201 -15.47 10.40 9.45
C ARG A 201 -15.14 11.86 9.26
N GLN A 202 -16.14 12.65 8.88
CA GLN A 202 -15.99 14.11 8.85
C GLN A 202 -15.53 14.60 10.22
N ASP A 203 -16.22 14.19 11.29
CA ASP A 203 -15.92 14.64 12.65
C ASP A 203 -14.53 14.19 13.10
N LEU A 204 -14.13 12.95 12.79
CA LEU A 204 -12.79 12.44 13.10
C LEU A 204 -11.67 13.20 12.35
N MET A 205 -11.85 13.47 11.05
CA MET A 205 -10.87 14.22 10.26
C MET A 205 -10.80 15.70 10.68
N VAL A 206 -11.95 16.32 10.98
CA VAL A 206 -12.02 17.70 11.50
C VAL A 206 -11.33 17.78 12.86
N GLY A 207 -11.61 16.85 13.77
CA GLY A 207 -10.91 16.79 15.07
C GLY A 207 -9.39 16.61 14.91
N SER A 208 -8.94 15.85 13.91
CA SER A 208 -7.52 15.71 13.58
C SER A 208 -6.89 17.02 13.09
N LEU A 209 -7.61 17.78 12.25
CA LEU A 209 -7.18 19.12 11.81
C LEU A 209 -7.15 20.12 12.98
N GLU A 210 -8.13 20.06 13.88
CA GLU A 210 -8.15 20.89 15.10
C GLU A 210 -6.96 20.58 16.01
N ARG A 211 -6.64 19.30 16.22
CA ARG A 211 -5.45 18.85 16.98
C ARG A 211 -4.14 19.37 16.37
N LEU A 212 -4.02 19.38 15.03
CA LEU A 212 -2.85 19.98 14.37
C LEU A 212 -2.73 21.48 14.66
N ARG A 213 -3.86 22.19 14.64
CA ARG A 213 -3.93 23.64 14.91
C ARG A 213 -3.52 24.01 16.34
N GLU A 214 -3.62 23.08 17.29
CA GLU A 214 -3.23 23.28 18.70
C GLU A 214 -1.71 23.27 18.93
N LYS A 215 -0.89 22.86 17.96
CA LYS A 215 0.57 22.95 18.07
C LYS A 215 0.98 24.42 18.19
N ARG A 216 1.62 24.78 19.32
CA ARG A 216 2.04 26.15 19.64
C ARG A 216 2.88 26.82 18.54
N ASP A 217 3.84 26.08 18.01
CA ASP A 217 4.78 26.54 16.98
C ASP A 217 4.52 25.79 15.66
N LEU A 218 3.25 25.76 15.23
CA LEU A 218 2.86 25.19 13.94
C LEU A 218 3.48 26.02 12.80
N SER A 219 4.13 25.35 11.86
CA SER A 219 4.69 26.05 10.70
C SER A 219 3.60 26.75 9.90
N ARG A 220 3.98 27.83 9.21
CA ARG A 220 3.07 28.55 8.32
C ARG A 220 2.49 27.65 7.22
N ASP A 221 3.31 26.78 6.63
CA ASP A 221 2.89 25.84 5.59
C ASP A 221 1.75 24.93 6.07
N VAL A 222 1.87 24.34 7.25
CA VAL A 222 0.82 23.46 7.80
C VAL A 222 -0.38 24.27 8.27
N TYR A 223 -0.17 25.41 8.91
CA TYR A 223 -1.25 26.31 9.36
C TYR A 223 -2.16 26.74 8.21
N GLU A 224 -1.60 27.10 7.05
CA GLU A 224 -2.37 27.50 5.87
C GLU A 224 -3.26 26.36 5.34
N ILE A 225 -2.73 25.13 5.29
CA ILE A 225 -3.50 23.95 4.85
C ILE A 225 -4.59 23.59 5.86
N VAL A 226 -4.27 23.58 7.16
CA VAL A 226 -5.22 23.23 8.22
C VAL A 226 -6.39 24.22 8.26
N ASN A 227 -6.11 25.51 8.23
CA ASN A 227 -7.19 26.51 8.25
C ASN A 227 -8.05 26.45 7.00
N ARG A 228 -7.44 26.26 5.81
CA ARG A 228 -8.21 26.03 4.59
C ARG A 228 -9.11 24.80 4.71
N GLY A 229 -8.61 23.73 5.30
CA GLY A 229 -9.36 22.50 5.55
C GLY A 229 -10.55 22.69 6.48
N LEU A 230 -10.46 23.58 7.47
CA LEU A 230 -11.51 23.84 8.46
C LEU A 230 -12.60 24.82 7.99
N ILE A 231 -12.44 25.48 6.84
CA ILE A 231 -13.48 26.37 6.29
C ILE A 231 -14.71 25.53 5.91
N LYS A 232 -15.80 25.71 6.67
CA LYS A 232 -17.14 25.25 6.33
C LYS A 232 -17.62 26.09 5.12
N SER A 233 -17.79 25.45 3.97
CA SER A 233 -18.43 26.03 2.79
C SER A 233 -19.88 25.60 2.77
#